data_AF-A0A950QF38-F1
#
_entry.id   AF-A0A950QF38-F1
#
_cell.length_a   1.000
_cell.length_b   1.000
_cell.length_c   1.000
_cell.angle_alpha   90.00
_cell.angle_beta   90.00
_cell.angle_gamma   90.00
#
_symmetry.space_group_name_H-M   'P 1'
#
loop_
_entity.id
_entity.type
_entity.pdbx_description
1 polymer ?
#
loop_
_entity_poly.entity_id
_entity_poly.type
_entity_poly.pdbx_seq_one_letter_code
_entity_poly.pdbx_strand_id
1 'polypeptide(L)' 'MAKRTNIVVNDLLMRKARKLTGLKTQREIVERALELLVRSEERKGILKFYGSGIWSGDLKASRRNRV' A
#
# COMPACT_ATOMS: atom_id res chain seq x y z
N MET A 1 -18.08 -9.19 -2.91
CA MET A 1 -18.39 -10.56 -2.44
C MET A 1 -17.17 -11.16 -1.77
N ALA A 2 -17.34 -11.95 -0.70
CA ALA A 2 -16.24 -12.66 -0.06
C ALA A 2 -16.13 -14.10 -0.61
N LYS A 3 -14.90 -14.58 -0.84
CA LYS A 3 -14.63 -15.94 -1.34
C LYS A 3 -13.80 -16.72 -0.32
N ARG A 4 -14.23 -17.94 0.02
CA ARG A 4 -13.46 -18.89 0.84
C ARG A 4 -12.39 -19.56 -0.01
N THR A 5 -11.15 -19.57 0.48
CA THR A 5 -10.01 -20.20 -0.20
C THR A 5 -9.11 -20.84 0.85
N ASN A 6 -8.61 -22.05 0.58
CA ASN A 6 -7.58 -22.69 1.40
C ASN A 6 -6.20 -22.35 0.83
N ILE A 7 -5.34 -21.75 1.64
CA ILE A 7 -3.99 -21.33 1.25
C ILE A 7 -2.99 -21.72 2.33
N VAL A 8 -1.77 -22.05 1.91
CA VAL A 8 -0.64 -22.25 2.83
C VAL A 8 0.03 -20.91 3.05
N VAL A 9 0.18 -20.50 4.31
CA VAL A 9 0.80 -19.21 4.69
C VAL A 9 1.86 -19.46 5.75
N ASN A 10 2.96 -18.72 5.67
CA ASN A 10 4.02 -18.78 6.68
C ASN A 10 3.50 -18.27 8.04
N ASP A 11 3.46 -19.16 9.03
CA ASP A 11 2.91 -18.87 10.35
C ASP A 11 3.75 -17.87 11.16
N LEU A 12 5.09 -17.87 10.99
CA LEU A 12 5.97 -16.87 11.60
C LEU A 12 5.63 -15.46 11.10
N LEU A 13 5.38 -15.33 9.79
CA LEU A 13 4.98 -14.06 9.18
C LEU A 13 3.61 -13.61 9.70
N MET A 14 2.65 -14.52 9.83
CA MET A 14 1.32 -14.22 10.37
C MET A 14 1.38 -13.77 11.83
N ARG A 15 2.19 -14.43 12.67
CA ARG A 15 2.42 -14.01 14.06
C ARG A 15 3.05 -12.62 14.13
N LYS A 16 4.05 -12.35 13.30
CA LYS A 16 4.69 -11.03 13.24
C LYS A 16 3.71 -9.95 12.79
N ALA A 17 2.95 -10.21 11.73
CA ALA A 17 1.93 -9.29 11.23
C ALA A 17 0.88 -8.99 12.30
N ARG A 18 0.37 -10.02 12.99
CA ARG A 18 -0.55 -9.87 14.13
C ARG A 18 0.03 -8.98 15.24
N LYS A 19 1.27 -9.23 15.66
CA LYS A 19 1.93 -8.43 16.71
C LYS A 19 2.09 -6.95 16.32
N LEU A 20 2.45 -6.69 15.06
CA LEU A 20 2.69 -5.33 14.57
C LEU A 20 1.42 -4.55 14.28
N THR A 21 0.34 -5.22 13.84
CA THR A 21 -0.90 -4.56 13.39
C THR A 21 -2.02 -4.60 14.42
N GLY A 22 -1.96 -5.50 15.42
CA GLY A 22 -3.03 -5.73 16.38
C GLY A 22 -4.26 -6.47 15.80
N LEU A 23 -4.21 -6.91 14.54
CA LEU A 23 -5.34 -7.58 13.88
C LEU A 23 -5.61 -8.97 14.49
N LYS A 24 -6.90 -9.30 14.66
CA LYS A 24 -7.34 -10.45 15.46
C LYS A 24 -7.49 -11.73 14.64
N THR A 25 -7.65 -11.64 13.32
CA THR A 25 -7.90 -12.81 12.48
C THR A 25 -6.92 -12.88 11.32
N GLN A 26 -6.65 -14.10 10.85
CA GLN A 26 -5.85 -14.29 9.63
C GLN A 26 -6.52 -13.63 8.42
N ARG A 27 -7.86 -13.66 8.35
CA ARG A 27 -8.64 -13.00 7.31
C ARG A 27 -8.38 -11.50 7.26
N GLU A 28 -8.43 -10.80 8.40
CA GLU A 28 -8.17 -9.35 8.45
C GLU A 28 -6.75 -9.01 8.02
N ILE A 29 -5.77 -9.80 8.45
CA ILE A 29 -4.36 -9.59 8.05
C ILE A 29 -4.20 -9.76 6.55
N VAL A 30 -4.78 -10.82 5.97
CA VAL A 30 -4.72 -11.09 4.53
C VAL A 30 -5.44 -10.01 3.74
N GLU A 31 -6.64 -9.61 4.16
CA GLU A 31 -7.41 -8.54 3.51
C GLU A 31 -6.62 -7.23 3.50
N ARG A 32 -6.07 -6.85 4.66
CA ARG A 32 -5.27 -5.62 4.79
C ARG A 32 -4.00 -5.68 3.95
N ALA A 33 -3.34 -6.83 3.89
CA ALA A 33 -2.14 -7.02 3.06
C ALA A 33 -2.47 -6.89 1.56
N LEU A 34 -3.59 -7.47 1.12
CA LEU A 34 -4.05 -7.35 -0.27
C LEU A 34 -4.43 -5.91 -0.63
N GLU A 35 -5.15 -5.20 0.24
CA GLU A 35 -5.47 -3.78 0.05
C GLU A 35 -4.20 -2.94 -0.10
N LEU A 36 -3.21 -3.15 0.78
CA LEU A 36 -1.93 -2.45 0.71
C LEU A 36 -1.16 -2.76 -0.57
N LEU A 37 -1.18 -4.03 -1.02
CA LEU A 37 -0.55 -4.43 -2.27
C LEU A 37 -1.20 -3.73 -3.47
N VAL A 38 -2.53 -3.80 -3.59
CA VAL A 38 -3.26 -3.14 -4.69
C VAL A 38 -2.99 -1.65 -4.71
N ARG A 39 -3.10 -0.97 -3.55
CA ARG A 39 -2.82 0.47 -3.45
C ARG A 39 -1.38 0.81 -3.80
N SER A 40 -0.43 -0.07 -3.48
CA SER A 40 0.98 0.11 -3.85
C SER A 40 1.15 0.03 -5.37
N GLU A 41 0.55 -0.95 -6.02
CA GLU A 41 0.62 -1.12 -7.48
C GLU A 41 -0.09 0.04 -8.22
N GLU A 42 -1.27 0.47 -7.76
CA GLU A 42 -1.99 1.62 -8.32
C GLU A 42 -1.14 2.89 -8.29
N ARG A 43 -0.44 3.14 -7.17
CA ARG A 43 0.45 4.32 -7.04
C ARG A 43 1.61 4.26 -8.02
N LYS A 44 2.13 3.09 -8.38
CA LYS A 44 3.17 2.98 -9.42
C LYS A 44 2.70 3.53 -10.77
N GLY A 45 1.39 3.59 -11.01
CA GLY A 45 0.81 4.25 -12.17
C GLY A 45 1.22 5.72 -12.31
N ILE A 46 1.66 6.40 -11.23
CA ILE A 46 2.20 7.75 -11.31
C ILE A 46 3.50 7.82 -12.14
N LEU A 47 4.26 6.73 -12.20
CA LEU A 47 5.54 6.68 -12.91
C LEU A 47 5.38 6.91 -14.42
N LYS A 48 4.20 6.65 -14.99
CA LYS A 48 3.91 6.93 -16.41
C LYS A 48 3.98 8.42 -16.76
N PHE A 49 3.87 9.30 -15.76
CA PHE A 49 3.96 10.74 -15.94
C PHE A 49 5.39 11.28 -15.81
N TYR A 50 6.35 10.43 -15.46
CA TYR A 50 7.74 10.82 -15.41
C TYR A 50 8.22 11.23 -16.81
N GLY A 51 8.75 12.46 -16.94
CA GLY A 51 9.18 13.00 -18.22
C GLY A 51 8.05 13.40 -19.18
N SER A 52 6.77 13.21 -18.80
CA SER A 52 5.63 13.54 -19.68
C SER A 52 5.32 15.05 -19.76
N GLY A 53 6.01 15.87 -18.97
CA GLY A 53 5.75 17.32 -18.91
C GLY A 53 4.40 17.70 -18.28
N ILE A 54 3.68 16.76 -17.65
CA ILE A 54 2.33 17.01 -17.09
C ILE A 54 2.30 18.08 -16.00
N TRP A 55 3.44 18.35 -15.37
CA TRP A 55 3.57 19.36 -14.32
C TRP A 55 4.52 20.47 -14.78
N SER A 56 4.01 21.70 -14.80
CA SER A 56 4.71 22.89 -15.29
C SER A 56 4.85 23.99 -14.21
N GLY A 57 5.02 23.60 -12.95
CA GLY A 57 5.12 24.54 -11.82
C GLY A 57 6.56 24.90 -11.41
N ASP A 58 6.69 25.84 -10.46
CA ASP A 58 7.96 26.13 -9.78
C ASP A 58 8.01 25.44 -8.40
N LEU A 59 8.92 24.47 -8.28
CA LEU A 59 9.08 23.67 -7.06
C LEU A 59 9.60 24.49 -5.88
N LYS A 60 10.44 25.50 -6.16
CA LYS A 60 10.94 26.41 -5.12
C LYS A 60 9.79 27.25 -4.58
N ALA A 61 8.92 27.77 -5.45
CA ALA A 61 7.73 28.50 -5.04
C ALA A 61 6.79 27.66 -4.17
N SER A 62 6.50 26.41 -4.55
CA SER A 62 5.61 25.53 -3.77
C SER A 62 6.14 25.17 -2.37
N ARG A 63 7.43 25.38 -2.09
CA ARG A 63 8.06 25.01 -0.80
C ARG A 63 8.22 26.18 0.17
N ARG A 64 7.99 27.43 -0.25
CA ARG A 64 8.27 28.64 0.56
C ARG A 64 7.48 28.74 1.88
N ASN A 65 6.36 28.04 2.03
CA ASN A 65 5.51 28.08 3.23
C ASN A 65 5.56 26.78 4.07
N ARG A 66 6.60 25.96 3.91
CA ARG A 66 6.78 24.78 4.76
C ARG A 66 7.54 25.21 6.02
N VAL A 67 6.83 25.29 7.14
CA VAL A 67 7.39 25.32 8.50
C VAL A 67 7.90 23.94 8.91
#